data_AF-A0A975Q9A0-F1
#
_entry.id   AF-A0A975Q9A0-F1
#
_cell.length_a   1.000
_cell.length_b   1.000
_cell.length_c   1.000
_cell.angle_alpha   90.00
_cell.angle_beta   90.00
_cell.angle_gamma   90.00
#
_symmetry.space_group_name_H-M   'P 1'
#
loop_
_entity.id
_entity.type
_entity.pdbx_description
1 polymer ?
#
loop_
_entity_poly.entity_id
_entity_poly.type
_entity_poly.pdbx_seq_one_letter_code
_entity_poly.pdbx_strand_id
1 'polypeptide(L)'
;MNEQQTFNFQLEIEQIRKAFDFDLVALALVHPAERRFTSKWEYVTGNKSNRYKRLTLQTGKGVAGAVLKTGKPLLMSDVKSLIDEGELFNYPIIVAEKLTSFGAIPLYKYNRVKGVLLVAFRDDKVLTEEVFKKFKETIGSRFGPYYNKEMVK
;
A
#
# COMPACT_ATOMS: atom_id res chain seq x y z
N MET A 1 6.17 0.56 30.48
CA MET A 1 7.09 1.32 29.61
C MET A 1 6.42 1.38 28.24
N ASN A 2 5.73 2.47 27.92
CA ASN A 2 4.86 2.58 26.74
C ASN A 2 5.70 2.90 25.50
N GLU A 3 6.19 1.88 24.79
CA GLU A 3 6.85 2.01 23.48
C GLU A 3 5.85 2.32 22.34
N GLN A 4 4.83 3.12 22.62
CA GLN A 4 3.88 3.68 21.65
C GLN A 4 4.02 5.19 21.66
N GLN A 5 5.26 5.68 21.48
CA GLN A 5 5.46 7.02 20.98
C GLN A 5 4.80 7.05 19.59
N THR A 6 3.60 7.64 19.52
CA THR A 6 2.60 7.45 18.46
C THR A 6 3.20 7.80 17.09
N PHE A 7 3.67 6.79 16.36
CA PHE A 7 4.19 7.00 15.01
C PHE A 7 3.08 7.60 14.13
N ASN A 8 3.33 8.79 13.59
CA ASN A 8 2.33 9.51 12.81
C ASN A 8 2.34 8.99 11.36
N PHE A 9 1.62 7.89 11.15
CA PHE A 9 1.48 7.28 9.82
C PHE A 9 1.01 8.26 8.76
N GLN A 10 0.09 9.17 9.09
CA GLN A 10 -0.45 10.13 8.13
C GLN A 10 0.62 11.13 7.67
N LEU A 11 1.44 11.64 8.60
CA LEU A 11 2.54 12.55 8.26
C LEU A 11 3.59 11.84 7.40
N GLU A 12 3.93 10.60 7.74
CA GLU A 12 4.93 9.82 7.01
C GLU A 12 4.51 9.58 5.55
N ILE A 13 3.28 9.11 5.32
CA ILE A 13 2.80 8.87 3.95
C ILE A 13 2.71 10.17 3.15
N GLU A 14 2.43 11.31 3.79
CA GLU A 14 2.44 12.63 3.15
C GLU A 14 3.85 13.02 2.70
N GLN A 15 4.86 12.77 3.54
CA GLN A 15 6.26 13.03 3.20
C GLN A 15 6.73 12.17 2.04
N ILE A 16 6.40 10.87 2.06
CA ILE A 16 6.69 9.94 0.95
C ILE A 16 6.01 10.42 -0.33
N ARG A 17 4.73 10.79 -0.26
CA ARG A 17 3.98 11.28 -1.42
C ARG A 17 4.69 12.47 -2.05
N LYS A 18 5.09 13.46 -1.24
CA LYS A 18 5.79 14.66 -1.72
C LYS A 18 7.19 14.37 -2.24
N ALA A 19 7.95 13.50 -1.59
CA ALA A 19 9.33 13.20 -1.96
C ALA A 19 9.46 12.51 -3.33
N PHE A 20 8.44 11.73 -3.72
CA PHE A 20 8.41 10.98 -4.98
C PHE A 20 7.39 11.54 -5.98
N ASP A 21 6.71 12.63 -5.63
CA ASP A 21 5.63 13.24 -6.41
C ASP A 21 4.50 12.26 -6.75
N PHE A 22 4.26 11.27 -5.89
CA PHE A 22 3.18 10.30 -6.07
C PHE A 22 1.81 11.00 -6.02
N ASP A 23 0.90 10.53 -6.85
CA ASP A 23 -0.47 11.07 -6.88
C ASP A 23 -1.32 10.52 -5.73
N LEU A 24 -1.01 9.31 -5.26
CA LEU A 24 -1.66 8.67 -4.13
C LEU A 24 -0.65 7.85 -3.33
N VAL A 25 -0.73 7.94 -2.00
CA VAL A 25 -0.12 6.96 -1.09
C VAL A 25 -1.18 6.47 -0.12
N ALA A 26 -1.31 5.15 0.04
CA ALA A 26 -2.30 4.53 0.89
C ALA A 26 -1.67 3.43 1.76
N LEU A 27 -2.07 3.37 3.03
CA LEU A 27 -1.58 2.43 4.02
C LEU A 27 -2.75 1.63 4.59
N ALA A 28 -2.62 0.30 4.50
CA ALA A 28 -3.48 -0.64 5.19
C ALA A 28 -2.70 -1.31 6.32
N LEU A 29 -3.27 -1.38 7.52
CA LEU A 29 -2.69 -2.12 8.64
C LEU A 29 -3.57 -3.34 8.97
N VAL A 30 -2.92 -4.39 9.46
CA VAL A 30 -3.59 -5.63 9.88
C VAL A 30 -3.55 -5.69 11.39
N HIS A 31 -4.71 -5.46 12.00
CA HIS A 31 -4.90 -5.56 13.44
C HIS A 31 -5.23 -7.00 13.86
N PRO A 32 -4.68 -7.52 14.99
CA PRO A 32 -5.12 -8.79 15.55
C PRO A 32 -6.63 -8.75 15.84
N ALA A 33 -7.35 -9.74 15.33
CA ALA A 33 -8.79 -9.78 15.41
C ALA A 33 -9.25 -10.12 16.83
N GLU A 34 -10.03 -9.24 17.46
CA GLU A 34 -11.02 -9.73 18.41
C GLU A 34 -12.32 -10.11 17.71
N ARG A 35 -12.84 -9.37 16.72
CA ARG A 35 -14.14 -9.77 16.10
C ARG A 35 -14.43 -9.51 14.61
N ARG A 36 -13.59 -8.85 13.79
CA ARG A 36 -13.89 -8.70 12.33
C ARG A 36 -12.64 -8.63 11.44
N PHE A 37 -12.55 -9.55 10.47
CA PHE A 37 -11.48 -9.69 9.47
C PHE A 37 -11.48 -8.61 8.36
N THR A 38 -12.06 -7.44 8.59
CA THR A 38 -12.14 -6.39 7.56
C THR A 38 -10.96 -5.44 7.72
N SER A 39 -9.82 -5.75 7.10
CA SER A 39 -8.74 -4.77 6.96
C SER A 39 -9.21 -3.64 6.03
N LYS A 40 -8.76 -2.40 6.26
CA LYS A 40 -9.14 -1.24 5.43
C LYS A 40 -7.90 -0.42 5.09
N TRP A 41 -8.03 0.46 4.11
CA TRP A 41 -7.07 1.55 3.92
C TRP A 41 -7.29 2.58 5.03
N GLU A 42 -6.41 2.56 6.03
CA GLU A 42 -6.53 3.36 7.26
C GLU A 42 -6.02 4.77 7.06
N TYR A 43 -4.89 4.92 6.37
CA TYR A 43 -4.28 6.21 6.08
C TYR A 43 -4.12 6.36 4.58
N VAL A 44 -4.53 7.51 4.04
CA VAL A 44 -4.44 7.82 2.62
C VAL A 44 -4.10 9.30 2.46
N THR A 45 -3.27 9.61 1.48
CA THR A 45 -2.98 10.98 1.03
C THR A 45 -3.05 11.05 -0.50
N GLY A 46 -3.45 12.20 -1.03
CA GLY A 46 -3.62 12.42 -2.47
C GLY A 46 -4.88 11.79 -3.05
N ASN A 47 -5.83 11.34 -2.21
CA ASN A 47 -7.09 10.77 -2.69
C ASN A 47 -7.99 11.85 -3.33
N LYS A 48 -8.60 11.52 -4.47
CA LYS A 48 -9.59 12.38 -5.15
C LYS A 48 -10.95 12.31 -4.47
N SER A 49 -11.22 11.25 -3.69
CA SER A 49 -12.50 11.06 -3.02
C SER A 49 -12.34 10.31 -1.70
N ASN A 50 -13.39 10.30 -0.86
CA ASN A 50 -13.44 9.46 0.34
C ASN A 50 -14.00 8.05 0.07
N ARG A 51 -14.12 7.62 -1.20
CA ARG A 51 -14.67 6.30 -1.56
C ARG A 51 -13.81 5.16 -1.00
N TYR A 52 -12.50 5.37 -0.87
CA TYR A 52 -11.57 4.40 -0.29
C TYR A 52 -11.98 3.93 1.12
N LYS A 53 -12.64 4.78 1.92
CA LYS A 53 -13.07 4.46 3.31
C LYS A 53 -14.12 3.33 3.37
N ARG A 54 -14.86 3.12 2.28
CA ARG A 54 -15.85 2.04 2.15
C ARG A 54 -15.26 0.74 1.65
N LEU A 55 -14.01 0.76 1.16
CA LEU A 55 -13.36 -0.43 0.65
C LEU A 55 -12.97 -1.34 1.80
N THR A 56 -13.29 -2.62 1.65
CA THR A 56 -12.83 -3.67 2.56
C THR A 56 -11.78 -4.50 1.85
N LEU A 57 -10.70 -4.78 2.56
CA LEU A 57 -9.63 -5.62 2.06
C LEU A 57 -9.92 -7.06 2.44
N GLN A 58 -9.91 -7.93 1.44
CA GLN A 58 -10.03 -9.37 1.61
C GLN A 58 -8.68 -10.00 1.29
N THR A 59 -8.20 -10.89 2.16
CA THR A 59 -6.94 -11.62 1.93
C THR A 59 -7.00 -12.36 0.59
N GLY A 60 -5.95 -12.23 -0.23
CA GLY A 60 -5.88 -12.84 -1.55
C GLY A 60 -6.67 -12.14 -2.67
N LYS A 61 -7.38 -11.03 -2.39
CA LYS A 61 -8.06 -10.24 -3.43
C LYS A 61 -7.52 -8.81 -3.54
N GLY A 62 -7.42 -8.32 -4.77
CA GLY A 62 -6.89 -6.99 -5.07
C GLY A 62 -5.45 -6.78 -4.62
N VAL A 63 -4.99 -5.53 -4.68
CA VAL A 63 -3.59 -5.18 -4.41
C VAL A 63 -3.14 -5.59 -3.00
N ALA A 64 -3.87 -5.14 -1.98
CA ALA A 64 -3.48 -5.43 -0.60
C ALA A 64 -3.59 -6.93 -0.28
N GLY A 65 -4.65 -7.60 -0.74
CA GLY A 65 -4.81 -9.03 -0.49
C GLY A 65 -3.71 -9.88 -1.13
N ALA A 66 -3.24 -9.51 -2.32
CA ALA A 66 -2.12 -10.17 -2.99
C ALA A 66 -0.81 -10.00 -2.21
N VAL A 67 -0.47 -8.77 -1.81
CA VAL A 67 0.76 -8.48 -1.04
C VAL A 67 0.73 -9.11 0.35
N LEU A 68 -0.42 -9.09 1.04
CA LEU A 68 -0.60 -9.75 2.33
C LEU A 68 -0.41 -11.27 2.23
N LYS A 69 -0.87 -11.89 1.13
CA LYS A 69 -0.77 -13.33 0.92
C LYS A 69 0.65 -13.77 0.55
N THR A 70 1.32 -13.02 -0.32
CA THR A 70 2.63 -13.43 -0.87
C THR A 70 3.80 -12.93 -0.02
N GLY A 71 3.63 -11.85 0.74
CA GLY A 71 4.74 -11.15 1.38
C GLY A 71 5.74 -10.55 0.39
N LYS A 72 5.34 -10.40 -0.89
CA LYS A 72 6.22 -9.88 -1.93
C LYS A 72 5.74 -8.51 -2.41
N PRO A 73 6.65 -7.58 -2.73
CA PRO A 73 6.29 -6.36 -3.43
C PRO A 73 5.59 -6.66 -4.76
N LEU A 74 4.62 -5.82 -5.12
CA LEU A 74 3.93 -5.84 -6.40
C LEU A 74 4.17 -4.51 -7.11
N LEU A 75 4.50 -4.56 -8.40
CA LEU A 75 4.61 -3.39 -9.27
C LEU A 75 3.72 -3.59 -10.49
N MET A 76 2.98 -2.56 -10.85
CA MET A 76 2.13 -2.52 -12.03
C MET A 76 2.32 -1.18 -12.73
N SER A 77 3.11 -1.18 -13.80
CA SER A 77 3.47 0.03 -14.54
C SER A 77 2.36 0.49 -15.49
N ASP A 78 1.46 -0.40 -15.90
CA ASP A 78 0.31 -0.08 -16.74
C ASP A 78 -0.88 -0.98 -16.38
N VAL A 79 -1.84 -0.40 -15.67
CA VAL A 79 -3.06 -1.10 -15.26
C VAL A 79 -3.91 -1.51 -16.46
N LYS A 80 -4.00 -0.66 -17.50
CA LYS A 80 -4.93 -0.89 -18.62
C LYS A 80 -4.48 -2.01 -19.53
N SER A 81 -3.16 -2.20 -19.69
CA SER A 81 -2.62 -3.29 -20.51
C SER A 81 -2.46 -4.61 -19.75
N LEU A 82 -2.32 -4.56 -18.42
CA LEU A 82 -2.03 -5.75 -17.59
C LEU A 82 -3.25 -6.31 -16.85
N ILE A 83 -4.33 -5.55 -16.71
CA ILE A 83 -5.58 -6.01 -16.08
C ILE A 83 -6.72 -5.84 -17.07
N ASP A 84 -7.39 -6.95 -17.37
CA ASP A 84 -8.59 -6.93 -18.18
C ASP A 84 -9.68 -6.06 -17.52
N GLU A 85 -10.43 -5.31 -18.33
CA GLU A 85 -11.49 -4.43 -17.82
C GLU A 85 -12.53 -5.20 -17.00
N GLY A 86 -12.80 -6.45 -17.40
CA GLY A 86 -13.65 -7.39 -16.68
C GLY A 86 -13.13 -7.80 -15.31
N GLU A 87 -11.85 -7.61 -14.99
CA GLU A 87 -11.23 -7.96 -13.71
C GLU A 87 -11.00 -6.76 -12.78
N LEU A 88 -11.18 -5.52 -13.26
CA LEU A 88 -10.94 -4.30 -12.47
C LEU A 88 -11.77 -4.23 -11.18
N PHE A 89 -12.93 -4.90 -11.13
CA PHE A 89 -13.73 -4.98 -9.90
C PHE A 89 -13.00 -5.66 -8.74
N ASN A 90 -12.00 -6.51 -9.03
CA ASN A 90 -11.14 -7.13 -8.02
C ASN A 90 -10.13 -6.14 -7.41
N TYR A 91 -9.95 -4.97 -8.02
CA TYR A 91 -8.98 -3.94 -7.65
C TYR A 91 -9.67 -2.62 -7.30
N PRO A 92 -10.50 -2.58 -6.24
CA PRO A 92 -11.42 -1.47 -6.01
C PRO A 92 -10.73 -0.13 -5.70
N ILE A 93 -9.53 -0.13 -5.14
CA ILE A 93 -8.76 1.12 -4.92
C ILE A 93 -8.27 1.72 -6.24
N ILE A 94 -7.90 0.88 -7.21
CA ILE A 94 -7.46 1.30 -8.54
C ILE A 94 -8.61 2.01 -9.25
N VAL A 95 -9.80 1.41 -9.22
CA VAL A 95 -11.02 1.99 -9.81
C VAL A 95 -11.46 3.26 -9.07
N ALA A 96 -11.49 3.23 -7.74
CA ALA A 96 -11.96 4.35 -6.94
C ALA A 96 -11.12 5.61 -7.10
N GLU A 97 -9.80 5.45 -7.29
CA GLU A 97 -8.84 6.54 -7.39
C GLU A 97 -8.31 6.80 -8.81
N LYS A 98 -8.81 6.05 -9.81
CA LYS A 98 -8.41 6.12 -11.22
C LYS A 98 -6.89 6.00 -11.42
N LEU A 99 -6.30 5.00 -10.78
CA LEU A 99 -4.86 4.77 -10.82
C LEU A 99 -4.47 4.09 -12.14
N THR A 100 -3.42 4.58 -12.79
CA THR A 100 -2.91 4.05 -14.07
C THR A 100 -1.65 3.23 -13.89
N SER A 101 -0.88 3.49 -12.82
CA SER A 101 0.25 2.67 -12.40
C SER A 101 0.39 2.71 -10.87
N PHE A 102 0.83 1.60 -10.27
CA PHE A 102 0.97 1.50 -8.83
C PHE A 102 2.04 0.50 -8.40
N GLY A 103 2.51 0.67 -7.18
CA GLY A 103 3.43 -0.23 -6.50
C GLY A 103 2.96 -0.45 -5.08
N ALA A 104 3.13 -1.66 -4.57
CA ALA A 104 2.75 -1.99 -3.21
C ALA A 104 3.85 -2.82 -2.54
N ILE A 105 4.15 -2.52 -1.28
CA ILE A 105 5.16 -3.22 -0.50
C ILE A 105 4.54 -3.77 0.79
N PRO A 106 4.97 -4.97 1.23
CA PRO A 106 4.57 -5.53 2.51
C PRO A 106 5.27 -4.80 3.65
N LEU A 107 4.54 -4.59 4.75
CA LEU A 107 5.08 -4.11 6.02
C LEU A 107 5.05 -5.27 7.03
N TYR A 108 6.21 -5.69 7.49
CA TYR A 108 6.42 -6.79 8.41
C TYR A 108 6.46 -6.33 9.86
N LYS A 109 5.92 -7.14 10.77
CA LYS A 109 6.18 -7.05 12.21
C LYS A 109 6.01 -8.43 12.83
N TYR A 110 6.95 -8.84 13.68
CA TYR A 110 7.02 -10.19 14.27
C TYR A 110 6.97 -11.30 13.21
N ASN A 111 7.78 -11.20 12.15
CA ASN A 111 7.88 -12.15 11.03
C ASN A 111 6.54 -12.46 10.32
N ARG A 112 5.60 -11.52 10.36
CA ARG A 112 4.35 -11.60 9.61
C ARG A 112 4.11 -10.28 8.91
N VAL A 113 3.49 -10.35 7.73
CA VAL A 113 2.99 -9.14 7.06
C VAL A 113 1.84 -8.59 7.91
N LYS A 114 2.00 -7.36 8.38
CA LYS A 114 1.07 -6.62 9.23
C LYS A 114 0.57 -5.33 8.59
N GLY A 115 0.94 -5.06 7.35
CA GLY A 115 0.39 -3.96 6.57
C GLY A 115 0.84 -3.99 5.12
N VAL A 116 0.24 -3.10 4.34
CA VAL A 116 0.59 -2.86 2.94
C VAL A 116 0.66 -1.37 2.71
N LEU A 117 1.79 -0.90 2.17
CA LEU A 117 1.96 0.47 1.71
C LEU A 117 1.86 0.48 0.19
N LEU A 118 0.90 1.24 -0.34
CA LEU A 118 0.64 1.42 -1.77
C LEU A 118 1.03 2.84 -2.17
N VAL A 119 1.74 2.95 -3.28
CA VAL A 119 2.08 4.21 -3.96
C VAL A 119 1.57 4.13 -5.39
N ALA A 120 1.07 5.22 -5.95
CA ALA A 120 0.48 5.19 -7.27
C ALA A 120 0.55 6.54 -7.98
N PHE A 121 0.49 6.44 -9.31
CA PHE A 121 0.30 7.56 -10.22
C PHE A 121 -1.03 7.44 -10.96
N ARG A 122 -1.47 8.57 -11.49
CA ARG A 122 -2.61 8.73 -12.37
C ARG A 122 -2.12 9.25 -13.73
N ASP A 123 -3.00 9.15 -14.72
CA ASP A 123 -2.82 9.75 -16.04
C ASP A 123 -1.46 9.33 -16.68
N ASP A 124 -0.68 10.28 -17.22
CA ASP A 124 0.53 10.01 -18.03
C ASP A 124 1.78 9.62 -17.21
N LYS A 125 1.69 9.61 -15.88
CA LYS A 125 2.81 9.23 -15.02
C LYS A 125 2.82 7.72 -14.81
N VAL A 126 3.98 7.11 -15.09
CA VAL A 126 4.21 5.68 -14.93
C VAL A 126 5.15 5.42 -13.77
N LEU A 127 4.75 4.51 -12.87
CA LEU A 127 5.63 4.01 -11.83
C LEU A 127 6.64 3.04 -12.46
N THR A 128 7.82 3.55 -12.78
CA THR A 128 8.92 2.74 -13.32
C THR A 128 9.56 1.88 -12.23
N GLU A 129 10.27 0.83 -12.65
CA GLU A 129 11.05 -0.02 -11.73
C GLU A 129 12.09 0.78 -10.95
N GLU A 130 12.72 1.78 -11.58
CA GLU A 130 13.73 2.65 -10.97
C GLU A 130 13.14 3.49 -9.83
N VAL A 131 12.00 4.14 -10.08
CA VAL A 131 11.29 4.93 -9.06
C VAL A 131 10.82 4.01 -7.94
N PHE A 132 10.27 2.84 -8.27
CA PHE A 132 9.80 1.88 -7.28
C PHE A 132 10.95 1.30 -6.43
N LYS A 133 12.12 1.07 -7.03
CA LYS A 133 13.33 0.65 -6.32
C LYS A 133 13.81 1.73 -5.36
N LYS A 134 13.92 2.98 -5.82
CA LYS A 134 14.32 4.12 -4.98
C LYS A 134 13.35 4.36 -3.83
N PHE A 135 12.05 4.20 -4.09
CA PHE A 135 11.01 4.22 -3.05
C PHE A 135 11.25 3.15 -2.00
N LYS A 136 11.43 1.88 -2.39
CA LYS A 136 11.73 0.79 -1.45
C LYS A 136 12.99 1.04 -0.62
N GLU A 137 14.03 1.58 -1.24
CA GLU A 137 15.28 1.95 -0.57
C GLU A 137 15.11 3.12 0.41
N THR A 138 14.24 4.08 0.10
CA THR A 138 13.95 5.23 0.98
C THR A 138 13.14 4.82 2.21
N ILE A 139 12.22 3.86 2.06
CA ILE A 139 11.60 3.20 3.22
C ILE A 139 12.65 2.40 4.03
N GLY A 140 13.81 2.09 3.44
CA GLY A 140 14.99 1.62 4.17
C GLY A 140 14.84 0.21 4.71
N SER A 141 14.93 0.05 6.03
CA SER A 141 14.65 -1.20 6.74
C SER A 141 13.41 -1.10 7.64
N ARG A 142 12.88 0.12 7.82
CA ARG A 142 11.84 0.42 8.80
C ARG A 142 10.89 1.50 8.30
N PHE A 143 9.61 1.26 8.51
CA PHE A 143 8.53 2.22 8.36
C PHE A 143 7.80 2.32 9.70
N GLY A 144 8.23 3.26 10.54
CA GLY A 144 7.79 3.34 11.93
C GLY A 144 8.07 2.04 12.70
N PRO A 145 7.05 1.39 13.31
CA PRO A 145 7.22 0.14 14.05
C PRO A 145 7.27 -1.12 13.16
N TYR A 146 7.21 -0.96 11.83
CA TYR A 146 7.22 -2.05 10.86
C TYR A 146 8.56 -2.12 10.13
N TYR A 147 8.91 -3.32 9.68
CA TYR A 147 10.05 -3.58 8.80
C TYR A 147 9.54 -3.73 7.35
N ASN A 148 10.34 -3.37 6.36
CA ASN A 148 9.94 -3.54 4.95
C ASN A 148 10.46 -4.85 4.31
N LYS A 149 11.05 -5.73 5.12
CA LYS A 149 11.54 -7.07 4.74
C LYS A 149 11.28 -8.05 5.88
N GLU A 150 11.21 -9.33 5.54
CA GLU A 150 11.21 -10.40 6.55
C GLU A 150 12.53 -10.37 7.33
N MET A 151 12.47 -10.42 8.66
CA MET A 151 13.66 -10.62 9.48
C MET A 151 14.00 -12.11 9.44
N VAL A 152 14.95 -12.48 8.58
CA VAL A 152 15.56 -13.81 8.61
C VAL A 152 16.33 -13.92 9.92
N LYS A 153 15.99 -14.94 10.71
CA LYS A 153 16.67 -15.26 11.97
C LYS A 153 18.09 -15.74 11.71
#